data_AF-A0A0G4Q898-F1
#
_entry.id   AF-A0A0G4Q898-F1
#
_cell.length_a   1.000
_cell.length_b   1.000
_cell.length_c   1.000
_cell.angle_alpha   90.00
_cell.angle_beta   90.00
_cell.angle_gamma   90.00
#
_symmetry.space_group_name_H-M   'P 1'
#
loop_
_entity.id
_entity.type
_entity.pdbx_description
1 polymer ?
#
loop_
_entity_poly.entity_id
_entity_poly.type
_entity_poly.pdbx_seq_one_letter_code
_entity_poly.pdbx_strand_id
1 'polypeptide(L)'
;MADYIKGTPSSDYSQAVIEGIRMHRRIDVLTDTHPLVKQARLLFPDEYRRVSPITLDVFWDHFLSLNWSTFEPDIPLTKFVTQTRNIIEPDLWQTPEKFQELNEYLWSQSWLIRYADKAYIAQTLKGMARRRPRLSALEGSYIVLETHYNELSEIFWQFYPQLLERAQHHQLDD
;
A
#
# COMPACT_ATOMS: atom_id res chain seq x y z
N MET A 1 -4.33 -2.28 -9.41
CA MET A 1 -4.69 -2.04 -10.83
C MET A 1 -4.02 -0.80 -11.43
N ALA A 2 -4.06 0.34 -10.73
CA ALA A 2 -3.53 1.62 -11.20
C ALA A 2 -2.06 1.60 -11.66
N ASP A 3 -1.19 0.86 -10.96
CA ASP A 3 0.23 0.72 -11.33
C ASP A 3 0.48 0.00 -12.66
N TYR A 4 -0.50 -0.78 -13.12
CA TYR A 4 -0.41 -1.61 -14.32
C TYR A 4 -1.00 -0.92 -15.55
N ILE A 5 -1.73 0.18 -15.37
CA ILE A 5 -2.33 0.97 -16.43
C ILE A 5 -1.62 2.32 -16.45
N LYS A 6 -0.93 2.63 -17.55
CA LYS A 6 -0.24 3.91 -17.72
C LYS A 6 -1.15 4.92 -18.40
N GLY A 7 -1.02 6.20 -18.03
CA GLY A 7 -1.80 7.29 -18.64
C GLY A 7 -3.29 7.18 -18.35
N THR A 8 -4.12 7.70 -19.25
CA THR A 8 -5.58 7.64 -19.12
C THR A 8 -6.07 6.19 -19.23
N PRO A 9 -6.85 5.68 -18.26
CA PRO A 9 -7.45 4.34 -18.38
C PRO A 9 -8.31 4.22 -19.64
N SER A 10 -8.26 3.05 -20.30
CA SER A 10 -9.10 2.78 -21.48
C SER A 10 -10.58 2.89 -21.12
N SER A 11 -11.39 3.32 -22.09
CA SER A 11 -12.86 3.27 -22.01
C SER A 11 -13.41 1.85 -21.94
N ASP A 12 -12.58 0.83 -22.18
CA ASP A 12 -12.98 -0.58 -22.07
C ASP A 12 -13.16 -1.04 -20.62
N TYR A 13 -12.63 -0.30 -19.65
CA TYR A 13 -12.87 -0.56 -18.23
C TYR A 13 -14.21 0.04 -17.78
N SER A 14 -14.87 -0.63 -16.83
CA SER A 14 -16.07 -0.07 -16.20
C SER A 14 -15.77 1.27 -15.52
N GLN A 15 -16.77 2.14 -15.44
CA GLN A 15 -16.63 3.46 -14.82
C GLN A 15 -16.09 3.36 -13.38
N ALA A 16 -16.56 2.38 -12.60
CA ALA A 16 -16.09 2.14 -11.24
C ALA A 16 -14.58 1.77 -11.19
N VAL A 17 -14.09 0.98 -12.14
CA VAL A 17 -12.65 0.65 -12.22
C VAL A 17 -11.83 1.88 -12.60
N ILE A 18 -12.31 2.70 -13.54
CA ILE A 18 -11.66 3.96 -13.92
C ILE A 18 -11.57 4.91 -12.72
N GLU A 19 -12.65 5.04 -11.97
CA GLU A 19 -12.69 5.86 -10.74
C GLU A 19 -11.74 5.32 -9.67
N GLY A 20 -11.70 4.00 -9.46
CA GLY A 20 -10.75 3.37 -8.55
C GLY A 20 -9.29 3.61 -8.95
N ILE A 21 -8.96 3.56 -10.25
CA ILE A 21 -7.61 3.87 -10.74
C ILE A 21 -7.26 5.34 -10.49
N ARG A 22 -8.19 6.27 -10.73
CA ARG A 22 -7.98 7.70 -10.46
C ARG A 22 -7.81 7.96 -8.96
N MET A 23 -8.65 7.33 -8.13
CA MET A 23 -8.60 7.44 -6.67
C MET A 23 -7.25 6.98 -6.13
N HIS A 24 -6.76 5.80 -6.55
CA HIS A 24 -5.43 5.29 -6.19
C HIS A 24 -4.34 6.32 -6.47
N ARG A 25 -4.30 6.85 -7.70
CA ARG A 25 -3.26 7.82 -8.09
C ARG A 25 -3.31 9.12 -7.29
N ARG A 26 -4.51 9.58 -6.91
CA ARG A 26 -4.65 10.75 -6.06
C ARG A 26 -4.17 10.48 -4.63
N ILE A 27 -4.45 9.29 -4.10
CA ILE A 27 -3.91 8.84 -2.81
C ILE A 27 -2.38 8.82 -2.85
N ASP A 28 -1.77 8.31 -3.93
CA ASP A 28 -0.31 8.32 -4.09
C ASP A 28 0.25 9.75 -4.03
N VAL A 29 -0.33 10.67 -4.82
CA VAL A 29 0.12 12.07 -4.85
C VAL A 29 -0.03 12.73 -3.48
N LEU A 30 -1.18 12.56 -2.84
CA LEU A 30 -1.45 13.12 -1.52
C LEU A 30 -0.45 12.59 -0.48
N THR A 31 -0.20 11.28 -0.50
CA THR A 31 0.74 10.61 0.41
C THR A 31 2.17 11.10 0.17
N ASP A 32 2.66 11.08 -1.07
CA ASP A 32 4.02 11.47 -1.42
C ASP A 32 4.34 12.95 -1.13
N THR A 33 3.31 13.80 -1.20
CA THR A 33 3.44 15.24 -0.97
C THR A 33 3.19 15.64 0.48
N HIS A 34 2.59 14.78 1.30
CA HIS A 34 2.22 15.07 2.68
C HIS A 34 3.44 15.45 3.53
N PRO A 35 3.40 16.54 4.33
CA PRO A 35 4.53 16.94 5.17
C PRO A 35 5.04 15.85 6.12
N LEU A 36 4.13 15.10 6.74
CA LEU A 36 4.50 13.99 7.64
C LEU A 36 5.16 12.81 6.91
N VAL A 37 4.76 12.52 5.67
CA VAL A 37 5.39 11.47 4.87
C VAL A 37 6.78 11.93 4.42
N LYS A 38 6.93 13.21 4.05
CA LYS A 38 8.25 13.80 3.80
C LYS A 38 9.16 13.73 5.03
N GLN A 39 8.62 13.95 6.23
CA GLN A 39 9.35 13.76 7.48
C GLN A 39 9.76 12.29 7.68
N ALA A 40 8.86 11.34 7.46
CA ALA A 40 9.19 9.91 7.56
C ALA A 40 10.32 9.50 6.60
N ARG A 41 10.35 10.07 5.38
CA ARG A 41 11.44 9.86 4.41
C ARG A 41 12.80 10.38 4.90
N LEU A 42 12.82 11.31 5.86
CA LEU A 42 14.07 11.81 6.45
C LEU A 42 14.74 10.80 7.38
N LEU A 43 13.97 9.87 7.94
CA LEU A 43 14.45 8.79 8.81
C LEU A 43 15.29 7.74 8.05
N PHE A 44 15.19 7.71 6.72
CA PHE A 44 15.94 6.78 5.90
C PHE A 44 17.38 7.25 5.73
N PRO A 45 18.40 6.42 6.04
CA PRO A 45 19.77 6.65 5.62
C PRO A 45 19.88 6.82 4.10
N ASP A 46 20.96 7.46 3.64
CA ASP A 46 21.15 7.78 2.21
C ASP A 46 21.12 6.55 1.31
N GLU A 47 21.62 5.41 1.78
CA GLU A 47 21.59 4.13 1.06
C GLU A 47 20.16 3.60 0.80
N TYR A 48 19.19 3.94 1.64
CA TYR A 48 17.78 3.53 1.48
C TYR A 48 16.87 4.66 1.00
N ARG A 49 17.36 5.90 0.91
CA ARG A 49 16.56 7.08 0.55
C ARG A 49 15.80 6.93 -0.77
N ARG A 50 16.42 6.27 -1.75
CA ARG A 50 15.83 6.05 -3.08
C ARG A 50 14.60 5.14 -3.04
N VAL A 51 14.59 4.16 -2.13
CA VAL A 51 13.51 3.19 -2.00
C VAL A 51 12.51 3.59 -0.92
N SER A 52 12.74 4.69 -0.20
CA SER A 52 11.90 5.11 0.92
C SER A 52 10.41 5.26 0.60
N PRO A 53 9.96 5.74 -0.58
CA PRO A 53 8.53 5.78 -0.87
C PRO A 53 7.91 4.37 -0.85
N ILE A 54 8.49 3.42 -1.59
CA ILE A 54 8.02 2.04 -1.67
C ILE A 54 8.10 1.35 -0.30
N THR A 55 9.17 1.59 0.46
CA THR A 55 9.31 1.03 1.80
C THR A 55 8.23 1.57 2.75
N LEU A 56 7.94 2.87 2.68
CA LEU A 56 6.92 3.50 3.52
C LEU A 56 5.51 2.99 3.20
N ASP A 57 5.17 2.73 1.94
CA ASP A 57 3.88 2.13 1.57
C ASP A 57 3.65 0.81 2.33
N VAL A 58 4.67 -0.06 2.35
CA VAL A 58 4.62 -1.34 3.08
C VAL A 58 4.56 -1.13 4.61
N PHE A 59 5.17 -0.08 5.14
CA PHE A 59 5.11 0.23 6.57
C PHE A 59 3.73 0.79 6.96
N TRP A 60 3.11 1.62 6.12
CA TRP A 60 1.75 2.10 6.35
C TRP A 60 0.75 0.95 6.32
N ASP A 61 0.91 0.02 5.38
CA ASP A 61 0.14 -1.22 5.34
C ASP A 61 0.32 -2.07 6.61
N HIS A 62 1.53 -2.11 7.19
CA HIS A 62 1.78 -2.78 8.47
C HIS A 62 0.95 -2.15 9.60
N PHE A 63 1.05 -0.84 9.78
CA PHE A 63 0.32 -0.16 10.85
C PHE A 63 -1.19 -0.22 10.65
N LEU A 64 -1.68 -0.11 9.41
CA LEU A 64 -3.10 -0.26 9.09
C LEU A 64 -3.60 -1.67 9.43
N SER A 65 -2.88 -2.70 8.97
CA SER A 65 -3.29 -4.10 9.18
C SER A 65 -3.26 -4.47 10.66
N LEU A 66 -2.24 -3.99 11.39
CA LEU A 66 -2.10 -4.20 12.82
C LEU A 66 -3.22 -3.52 13.63
N ASN A 67 -3.64 -2.32 13.21
CA ASN A 67 -4.61 -1.49 13.93
C ASN A 67 -5.99 -1.43 13.25
N TRP A 68 -6.31 -2.42 12.41
CA TRP A 68 -7.49 -2.41 11.55
C TRP A 68 -8.78 -2.10 12.31
N SER A 69 -8.98 -2.70 13.48
CA SER A 69 -10.19 -2.53 14.30
C SER A 69 -10.42 -1.09 14.78
N THR A 70 -9.40 -0.23 14.75
CA THR A 70 -9.55 1.20 15.06
C THR A 70 -10.15 1.97 13.89
N PHE A 71 -9.86 1.57 12.66
CA PHE A 71 -10.33 2.26 11.45
C PHE A 71 -11.62 1.68 10.89
N GLU A 72 -11.82 0.37 11.04
CA GLU A 72 -13.02 -0.35 10.62
C GLU A 72 -13.46 -1.29 11.76
N PRO A 73 -14.24 -0.77 12.73
CA PRO A 73 -14.64 -1.52 13.92
C PRO A 73 -15.73 -2.57 13.64
N ASP A 74 -16.52 -2.40 12.57
CA ASP A 74 -17.70 -3.22 12.30
C ASP A 74 -17.36 -4.49 11.50
N ILE A 75 -16.25 -4.48 10.76
CA ILE A 75 -15.85 -5.58 9.89
C ILE A 75 -14.41 -6.03 10.22
N PRO A 76 -14.19 -7.27 10.70
CA PRO A 76 -12.84 -7.79 10.89
C PRO A 76 -12.06 -7.85 9.58
N LEU A 77 -10.74 -7.58 9.62
CA LEU A 77 -9.86 -7.57 8.44
C LEU A 77 -9.97 -8.87 7.61
N THR A 78 -10.06 -10.02 8.27
CA THR A 78 -10.21 -11.33 7.61
C THR A 78 -11.50 -11.42 6.78
N LYS A 79 -12.60 -10.86 7.30
CA LYS A 79 -13.90 -10.81 6.62
C LYS A 79 -13.85 -9.81 5.46
N PHE A 80 -13.30 -8.63 5.68
CA PHE A 80 -13.11 -7.62 4.63
C PHE A 80 -12.30 -8.17 3.45
N VAL A 81 -11.15 -8.81 3.72
CA VAL A 81 -10.29 -9.41 2.69
C VAL A 81 -11.03 -10.51 1.92
N THR A 82 -11.78 -11.37 2.61
CA THR A 82 -12.56 -12.45 1.97
C THR A 82 -13.66 -11.88 1.08
N GLN A 83 -14.41 -10.87 1.56
CA GLN A 83 -15.46 -10.21 0.78
C GLN A 83 -14.89 -9.50 -0.45
N THR A 84 -13.77 -8.78 -0.28
CA THR A 84 -13.09 -8.06 -1.35
C THR A 84 -12.59 -9.03 -2.43
N ARG A 85 -11.99 -10.15 -2.03
CA ARG A 85 -11.58 -11.20 -2.98
C ARG A 85 -12.75 -11.71 -3.81
N ASN A 86 -13.89 -12.01 -3.19
CA ASN A 86 -15.07 -12.52 -3.89
C ASN A 86 -15.65 -11.53 -4.92
N ILE A 87 -15.40 -10.23 -4.74
CA ILE A 87 -15.79 -9.18 -5.68
C ILE A 87 -14.77 -9.07 -6.82
N ILE A 88 -13.47 -9.14 -6.53
CA ILE A 88 -12.40 -8.88 -7.52
C ILE A 88 -12.10 -10.11 -8.38
N GLU A 89 -12.03 -11.30 -7.78
CA GLU A 89 -11.56 -12.54 -8.43
C GLU A 89 -12.34 -12.90 -9.71
N PRO A 90 -13.68 -12.74 -9.78
CA PRO A 90 -14.44 -13.02 -11.01
C PRO A 90 -14.07 -12.14 -12.21
N ASP A 91 -13.56 -10.93 -11.98
CA ASP A 91 -13.23 -9.96 -13.03
C ASP A 91 -11.73 -9.90 -13.36
N LEU A 92 -10.88 -10.64 -12.62
CA LEU A 92 -9.43 -10.60 -12.81
C LEU A 92 -8.99 -10.95 -14.23
N TRP A 93 -9.68 -11.87 -14.91
CA TRP A 93 -9.33 -12.31 -16.26
C TRP A 93 -9.37 -11.18 -17.30
N GLN A 94 -10.09 -10.08 -17.03
CA GLN A 94 -10.16 -8.90 -17.91
C GLN A 94 -9.05 -7.87 -17.63
N THR A 95 -8.22 -8.11 -16.62
CA THR A 95 -7.17 -7.19 -16.19
C THR A 95 -5.82 -7.51 -16.85
N PRO A 96 -4.86 -6.56 -16.89
CA PRO A 96 -3.48 -6.84 -17.28
C PRO A 96 -2.89 -8.09 -16.62
N GLU A 97 -2.23 -8.95 -17.39
CA GLU A 97 -1.63 -10.22 -16.95
C GLU A 97 -0.80 -10.09 -15.68
N LYS A 98 0.09 -9.08 -15.60
CA LYS A 98 0.92 -8.86 -14.42
C LYS A 98 0.15 -8.47 -13.15
N PHE A 99 -1.08 -7.95 -13.28
CA PHE A 99 -1.97 -7.72 -12.15
C PHE A 99 -2.66 -9.02 -11.73
N GLN A 100 -2.99 -9.90 -12.68
CA GLN A 100 -3.48 -11.26 -12.38
C GLN A 100 -2.43 -12.04 -11.59
N GLU A 101 -1.17 -12.08 -12.08
CA GLU A 101 -0.04 -12.71 -11.39
C GLU A 101 0.14 -12.18 -9.96
N LEU A 102 0.02 -10.85 -9.74
CA LEU A 102 0.09 -10.27 -8.40
C LEU A 102 -1.02 -10.81 -7.49
N ASN A 103 -2.25 -10.91 -8.00
CA ASN A 103 -3.41 -11.34 -7.23
C ASN A 103 -3.30 -12.81 -6.81
N GLU A 104 -2.70 -13.68 -7.63
CA GLU A 104 -2.44 -15.07 -7.25
C GLU A 104 -1.67 -15.16 -5.93
N TYR A 105 -0.64 -14.32 -5.74
CA TYR A 105 0.13 -14.27 -4.50
C TYR A 105 -0.58 -13.52 -3.38
N LEU A 106 -1.19 -12.36 -3.70
CA LEU A 106 -1.85 -11.50 -2.72
C LEU A 106 -2.91 -12.27 -1.92
N TRP A 107 -3.76 -13.03 -2.64
CA TRP A 107 -4.82 -13.82 -2.02
C TRP A 107 -4.31 -15.10 -1.36
N SER A 108 -3.48 -15.89 -2.06
CA SER A 108 -3.02 -17.19 -1.54
C SER A 108 -2.13 -17.06 -0.29
N GLN A 109 -1.42 -15.94 -0.16
CA GLN A 109 -0.54 -15.68 0.97
C GLN A 109 -1.14 -14.70 1.98
N SER A 110 -2.40 -14.27 1.81
CA SER A 110 -3.11 -13.38 2.74
C SER A 110 -2.34 -12.10 3.09
N TRP A 111 -1.76 -11.42 2.08
CA TRP A 111 -0.82 -10.32 2.30
C TRP A 111 -1.35 -9.27 3.28
N LEU A 112 -2.55 -8.76 3.00
CA LEU A 112 -3.23 -7.73 3.82
C LEU A 112 -3.35 -8.14 5.29
N ILE A 113 -3.63 -9.41 5.58
CA ILE A 113 -3.75 -9.89 6.97
C ILE A 113 -2.36 -10.02 7.60
N ARG A 114 -1.40 -10.57 6.85
CA ARG A 114 -0.07 -10.86 7.34
C ARG A 114 0.80 -9.63 7.50
N TYR A 115 0.44 -8.50 6.89
CA TYR A 115 1.14 -7.24 7.09
C TYR A 115 1.10 -6.78 8.55
N ALA A 116 0.21 -7.27 9.41
CA ALA A 116 0.30 -7.05 10.86
C ALA A 116 1.57 -7.65 11.52
N ASP A 117 2.26 -8.59 10.85
CA ASP A 117 3.50 -9.21 11.33
C ASP A 117 4.75 -8.53 10.75
N LYS A 118 5.58 -7.94 11.62
CA LYS A 118 6.85 -7.31 11.24
C LYS A 118 7.81 -8.25 10.51
N ALA A 119 7.87 -9.52 10.90
CA ALA A 119 8.73 -10.50 10.23
C ALA A 119 8.27 -10.76 8.78
N TYR A 120 6.97 -10.63 8.53
CA TYR A 120 6.42 -10.72 7.19
C TYR A 120 6.70 -9.47 6.34
N ILE A 121 6.77 -8.28 6.96
CA ILE A 121 7.22 -7.05 6.29
C ILE A 121 8.66 -7.19 5.77
N ALA A 122 9.58 -7.71 6.60
CA ALA A 122 10.95 -7.98 6.17
C ALA A 122 11.00 -8.95 4.96
N GLN A 123 10.20 -10.02 5.00
CA GLN A 123 10.09 -10.98 3.89
C GLN A 123 9.53 -10.34 2.62
N THR A 124 8.52 -9.47 2.76
CA THR A 124 7.89 -8.75 1.65
C THR A 124 8.90 -7.87 0.93
N LEU A 125 9.64 -7.04 1.68
CA LEU A 125 10.67 -6.16 1.13
C LEU A 125 11.79 -6.95 0.45
N LYS A 126 12.26 -8.04 1.07
CA LYS A 126 13.23 -8.97 0.48
C LYS A 126 12.72 -9.60 -0.82
N GLY A 127 11.45 -10.02 -0.86
CA GLY A 127 10.82 -10.57 -2.06
C GLY A 127 10.68 -9.54 -3.19
N MET A 128 10.42 -8.27 -2.87
CA MET A 128 10.40 -7.18 -3.84
C MET A 128 11.81 -6.90 -4.39
N ALA A 129 12.83 -6.83 -3.53
CA ALA A 129 14.23 -6.63 -3.91
C ALA A 129 14.71 -7.70 -4.90
N ARG A 130 14.41 -8.98 -4.62
CA ARG A 130 14.77 -10.12 -5.48
C ARG A 130 14.18 -10.04 -6.88
N ARG A 131 12.93 -9.57 -7.00
CA ARG A 131 12.22 -9.46 -8.30
C ARG A 131 12.70 -8.27 -9.14
N ARG A 132 13.28 -7.25 -8.51
CA ARG A 132 13.70 -6.01 -9.19
C ARG A 132 15.11 -5.60 -8.73
N PRO A 133 16.17 -5.99 -9.46
CA PRO A 133 17.56 -5.68 -9.08
C PRO A 133 17.85 -4.19 -8.84
N ARG A 134 17.16 -3.30 -9.55
CA ARG A 134 17.26 -1.84 -9.36
C ARG A 134 16.76 -1.34 -8.01
N LEU A 135 16.02 -2.17 -7.27
CA LEU A 135 15.46 -1.90 -5.95
C LEU A 135 16.06 -2.85 -4.89
N SER A 136 17.29 -3.32 -5.09
CA SER A 136 17.98 -4.21 -4.15
C SER A 136 18.04 -3.65 -2.71
N ALA A 137 18.14 -2.32 -2.58
CA ALA A 137 18.12 -1.60 -1.32
C ALA A 137 16.85 -1.83 -0.47
N LEU A 138 15.74 -2.33 -1.07
CA LEU A 138 14.54 -2.68 -0.31
C LEU A 138 14.81 -3.72 0.76
N GLU A 139 15.67 -4.72 0.50
CA GLU A 139 15.95 -5.79 1.47
C GLU A 139 16.54 -5.23 2.77
N GLY A 140 17.47 -4.27 2.68
CA GLY A 140 18.07 -3.62 3.85
C GLY A 140 17.17 -2.57 4.50
N SER A 141 16.22 -2.00 3.76
CA SER A 141 15.40 -0.88 4.24
C SER A 141 14.49 -1.22 5.44
N TYR A 142 14.27 -2.51 5.72
CA TYR A 142 13.53 -2.96 6.91
C TYR A 142 14.15 -2.47 8.22
N ILE A 143 15.48 -2.24 8.27
CA ILE A 143 16.16 -1.72 9.46
C ILE A 143 15.58 -0.39 9.95
N VAL A 144 15.01 0.41 9.04
CA VAL A 144 14.37 1.69 9.37
C VAL A 144 13.12 1.47 10.22
N LEU A 145 12.33 0.43 9.93
CA LEU A 145 11.16 0.09 10.76
C LEU A 145 11.59 -0.36 12.15
N GLU A 146 12.67 -1.14 12.28
CA GLU A 146 13.17 -1.59 13.58
C GLU A 146 13.72 -0.42 14.41
N THR A 147 14.45 0.48 13.76
CA THR A 147 15.14 1.59 14.42
C THR A 147 14.17 2.70 14.83
N HIS A 148 13.22 3.05 13.96
CA HIS A 148 12.33 4.20 14.13
C HIS A 148 10.86 3.79 14.27
N TYR A 149 10.58 2.60 14.81
CA TYR A 149 9.22 2.05 14.90
C TYR A 149 8.22 3.02 15.54
N ASN A 150 8.59 3.61 16.68
CA ASN A 150 7.73 4.52 17.43
C ASN A 150 7.49 5.83 16.66
N GLU A 151 8.54 6.44 16.09
CA GLU A 151 8.42 7.67 15.29
C GLU A 151 7.56 7.45 14.04
N LEU A 152 7.73 6.32 13.35
CA LEU A 152 6.90 5.95 12.20
C LEU A 152 5.45 5.71 12.61
N SER A 153 5.21 5.05 13.75
CA SER A 153 3.87 4.83 14.30
C SER A 153 3.18 6.16 14.64
N GLU A 154 3.89 7.09 15.29
CA GLU A 154 3.37 8.43 15.61
C GLU A 154 3.01 9.22 14.34
N ILE A 155 3.85 9.14 13.31
CA ILE A 155 3.56 9.73 12.01
C ILE A 155 2.30 9.10 11.39
N PHE A 156 2.21 7.77 11.40
CA PHE A 156 1.05 7.05 10.86
C PHE A 156 -0.26 7.49 11.55
N TRP A 157 -0.27 7.55 12.89
CA TRP A 157 -1.46 7.94 13.66
C TRP A 157 -1.90 9.39 13.42
N GLN A 158 -0.97 10.27 13.02
CA GLN A 158 -1.31 11.64 12.64
C GLN A 158 -1.76 11.73 11.17
N PHE A 159 -1.10 10.98 10.28
CA PHE A 159 -1.29 11.06 8.84
C PHE A 159 -2.53 10.30 8.35
N TYR A 160 -2.66 9.02 8.71
CA TYR A 160 -3.64 8.13 8.10
C TYR A 160 -5.10 8.56 8.31
N PRO A 161 -5.53 9.07 9.48
CA PRO A 161 -6.89 9.59 9.64
C PRO A 161 -7.23 10.73 8.67
N GLN A 162 -6.26 11.62 8.39
CA GLN A 162 -6.46 12.73 7.44
C GLN A 162 -6.60 12.21 6.00
N LEU A 163 -5.81 11.19 5.64
CA LEU A 163 -5.93 10.53 4.34
C LEU A 163 -7.30 9.84 4.19
N LEU A 164 -7.74 9.13 5.21
CA LEU A 164 -9.02 8.40 5.23
C LEU A 164 -10.20 9.37 5.07
N GLU A 165 -10.22 10.47 5.82
CA GLU A 165 -11.27 11.50 5.73
C GLU A 165 -11.35 12.08 4.31
N ARG A 166 -10.21 12.48 3.73
CA ARG A 166 -10.18 13.00 2.36
C ARG A 166 -10.66 11.97 1.33
N ALA A 167 -10.28 10.71 1.49
CA ALA A 167 -10.70 9.63 0.61
C ALA A 167 -12.22 9.38 0.68
N GLN A 168 -12.80 9.36 1.89
CA GLN A 168 -14.24 9.15 2.11
C GLN A 168 -15.09 10.29 1.54
N HIS A 169 -14.61 11.54 1.63
CA HIS A 169 -15.33 12.69 1.11
C HIS A 169 -15.08 12.97 -0.38
N HIS A 170 -14.35 12.09 -1.08
CA HIS A 170 -13.86 12.34 -2.44
C HIS A 170 -13.09 13.66 -2.60
N GLN A 171 -12.55 14.20 -1.50
CA GLN A 171 -11.75 15.43 -1.43
C GLN A 171 -10.27 15.11 -1.64
N LEU A 172 -10.00 14.34 -2.69
CA LEU A 172 -8.65 13.94 -3.10
C LEU A 172 -8.11 14.85 -4.23
N ASP A 173 -8.79 15.98 -4.46
CA ASP A 173 -8.41 16.99 -5.43
C ASP A 173 -7.76 18.19 -4.70
N ASP A 174 -6.54 18.53 -5.12
CA ASP A 174 -5.95 19.87 -4.97
C ASP A 174 -5.83 20.49 -6.38
#